data_AF-A0A3D1H4X8-F1
#
_entry.id   AF-A0A3D1H4X8-F1
#
_cell.length_a   1.000
_cell.length_b   1.000
_cell.length_c   1.000
_cell.angle_alpha   90.00
_cell.angle_beta   90.00
_cell.angle_gamma   90.00
#
_symmetry.space_group_name_H-M   'P 1'
#
loop_
_entity.id
_entity.type
_entity.pdbx_description
1 polymer ?
#
loop_
_entity_poly.entity_id
_entity_poly.type
_entity_poly.pdbx_seq_one_letter_code
_entity_poly.pdbx_strand_id
1 'polypeptide(L)'
;MKRLPYKRKKKRGPVVSKKVTYDGINFASGLERYMYMALKKEKIKAKYEGETFVLLSGFHFDNEVYERQSNGKGDYKNRGQKRILPIKYTPDFIGDDFIIETKGRANESFPMRWKLFKRLVMNQFPSITLYKPQNQKECDETIRLILNKRRG
;
A
#
# COMPACT_ATOMS: atom_id res chain seq x y z
N MET A 1 -18.76 -31.92 -37.21
CA MET A 1 -18.49 -31.44 -35.82
C MET A 1 -17.72 -30.13 -35.89
N LYS A 2 -18.24 -29.01 -35.36
CA LYS A 2 -17.51 -27.73 -35.32
C LYS A 2 -16.43 -27.81 -34.24
N ARG A 3 -15.14 -27.72 -34.62
CA ARG A 3 -14.02 -27.64 -33.68
C ARG A 3 -14.14 -26.32 -32.89
N LEU A 4 -14.33 -26.41 -31.58
CA LEU A 4 -14.28 -25.25 -30.70
C LEU A 4 -12.85 -24.64 -30.76
N PRO A 5 -12.70 -23.32 -30.95
CA PRO A 5 -11.39 -22.70 -31.01
C PRO A 5 -10.67 -22.85 -29.67
N TYR A 6 -9.42 -23.32 -29.71
CA TYR A 6 -8.54 -23.44 -28.55
C TYR A 6 -8.35 -22.05 -27.91
N LYS A 7 -8.99 -21.80 -26.76
CA LYS A 7 -8.76 -20.57 -25.98
C LYS A 7 -7.32 -20.56 -25.47
N ARG A 8 -6.43 -19.83 -26.17
CA ARG A 8 -5.05 -19.59 -25.76
C ARG A 8 -5.07 -18.97 -24.36
N LYS A 9 -4.67 -19.72 -23.32
CA LYS A 9 -4.52 -19.19 -21.96
C LYS A 9 -3.49 -18.06 -22.02
N LYS A 10 -3.93 -16.81 -21.88
CA LYS A 10 -3.01 -15.66 -21.73
C LYS A 10 -2.12 -15.96 -20.52
N LYS A 11 -0.78 -15.89 -20.69
CA LYS A 11 0.16 -16.00 -19.57
C LYS A 11 -0.25 -14.95 -18.54
N ARG A 12 -0.63 -15.39 -17.34
CA ARG A 12 -0.96 -14.47 -16.26
C ARG A 12 0.33 -13.76 -15.87
N GLY A 13 0.28 -12.43 -15.77
CA GLY A 13 1.38 -11.67 -15.22
C GLY A 13 1.68 -12.11 -13.78
N PRO A 14 2.86 -11.79 -13.25
CA PRO A 14 3.27 -12.23 -11.91
C PRO A 14 2.36 -11.69 -10.79
N VAL A 15 1.55 -10.66 -11.07
CA VAL A 15 0.66 -10.04 -10.11
C VAL A 15 -0.78 -10.50 -10.35
N VAL A 16 -1.37 -11.12 -9.34
CA VAL A 16 -2.80 -11.44 -9.32
C VAL A 16 -3.52 -10.28 -8.64
N SER A 17 -4.33 -9.52 -9.39
CA SER A 17 -5.05 -8.33 -8.90
C SER A 17 -6.37 -8.65 -8.18
N LYS A 18 -6.60 -9.91 -7.80
CA LYS A 18 -7.89 -10.33 -7.27
C LYS A 18 -7.94 -10.02 -5.77
N LYS A 19 -8.85 -9.13 -5.38
CA LYS A 19 -9.19 -8.90 -3.97
C LYS A 19 -9.63 -10.21 -3.32
N VAL A 20 -9.28 -10.39 -2.05
CA VAL A 20 -9.59 -11.62 -1.31
C VAL A 20 -10.40 -11.25 -0.07
N THR A 21 -11.54 -11.92 0.11
CA THR A 21 -12.41 -11.70 1.26
C THR A 21 -12.10 -12.71 2.37
N TYR A 22 -12.00 -12.25 3.61
CA TYR A 22 -11.87 -13.09 4.80
C TYR A 22 -12.43 -12.34 6.01
N ASP A 23 -13.20 -13.02 6.88
CA ASP A 23 -13.92 -12.40 8.01
C ASP A 23 -14.78 -11.19 7.63
N GLY A 24 -15.35 -11.17 6.42
CA GLY A 24 -16.12 -10.02 5.91
C GLY A 24 -15.27 -8.82 5.47
N ILE A 25 -13.95 -8.87 5.61
CA ILE A 25 -13.01 -7.83 5.15
C ILE A 25 -12.52 -8.16 3.74
N ASN A 26 -12.45 -7.15 2.88
CA ASN A 26 -11.95 -7.27 1.52
C ASN A 26 -10.50 -6.77 1.43
N PHE A 27 -9.54 -7.69 1.42
CA PHE A 27 -8.12 -7.37 1.30
C PHE A 27 -7.71 -7.08 -0.14
N ALA A 28 -6.79 -6.13 -0.34
CA ALA A 28 -6.28 -5.78 -1.66
C ALA A 28 -5.29 -6.84 -2.18
N SER A 29 -4.68 -7.62 -1.30
CA SER A 29 -3.78 -8.72 -1.67
C SER A 29 -3.89 -9.96 -0.77
N GLY A 30 -3.36 -11.08 -1.27
CA GLY A 30 -3.25 -12.31 -0.48
C GLY A 30 -2.23 -12.21 0.67
N LEU A 31 -1.24 -11.31 0.56
CA LEU A 31 -0.24 -11.07 1.60
C LEU A 31 -0.85 -10.28 2.76
N GLU A 32 -1.65 -9.27 2.48
CA GLU A 32 -2.42 -8.54 3.51
C GLU A 32 -3.33 -9.49 4.28
N ARG A 33 -4.10 -10.32 3.57
CA ARG A 33 -4.94 -11.35 4.21
C ARG A 33 -4.12 -12.27 5.11
N TYR A 34 -2.94 -12.71 4.65
CA TYR A 34 -2.07 -13.55 5.45
C TYR A 34 -1.58 -12.84 6.72
N MET A 35 -1.12 -11.60 6.59
CA MET A 35 -0.69 -10.78 7.71
C MET A 35 -1.82 -10.60 8.74
N TYR A 36 -3.05 -10.33 8.28
CA TYR A 36 -4.24 -10.26 9.12
C TYR A 36 -4.47 -11.59 9.88
N MET A 37 -4.41 -12.72 9.19
CA MET A 37 -4.58 -14.04 9.83
C MET A 37 -3.49 -14.31 10.87
N ALA A 38 -2.24 -13.92 10.60
CA ALA A 38 -1.12 -14.08 11.51
C ALA A 38 -1.28 -13.20 12.77
N LEU A 39 -1.68 -11.94 12.62
CA LEU A 39 -2.01 -11.05 13.74
C LEU A 39 -3.16 -11.62 14.59
N LYS A 40 -4.23 -12.07 13.93
CA LYS A 40 -5.41 -12.67 14.58
C LYS A 40 -5.05 -13.93 15.38
N LYS A 41 -4.20 -14.80 14.83
CA LYS A 41 -3.74 -16.03 15.48
C LYS A 41 -3.06 -15.75 16.82
N GLU A 42 -2.19 -14.75 16.87
CA GLU A 42 -1.48 -14.35 18.10
C GLU A 42 -2.25 -13.31 18.94
N LYS A 43 -3.53 -13.04 18.61
CA LYS A 43 -4.41 -12.08 19.29
C LYS A 43 -3.83 -10.66 19.37
N ILE A 44 -3.03 -10.27 18.38
CA ILE A 44 -2.48 -8.92 18.27
C ILE A 44 -3.55 -8.02 17.66
N LYS A 45 -3.98 -7.00 18.41
CA LYS A 45 -4.94 -6.00 17.94
C LYS A 45 -4.29 -5.09 16.90
N ALA A 46 -4.89 -4.99 15.72
CA ALA A 46 -4.55 -4.04 14.68
C ALA A 46 -5.78 -3.74 13.82
N LYS A 47 -5.89 -2.51 13.31
CA LYS A 47 -6.93 -2.09 12.36
C LYS A 47 -6.39 -2.19 10.94
N TYR A 48 -7.11 -2.87 10.05
CA TYR A 48 -6.82 -2.90 8.61
C TYR A 48 -7.28 -1.60 7.94
N GLU A 49 -6.40 -0.93 7.20
CA GLU A 49 -6.63 0.37 6.55
C GLU A 49 -7.29 1.41 7.50
N GLY A 50 -6.92 1.38 8.78
CA GLY A 50 -7.63 2.11 9.84
C GLY A 50 -7.51 3.64 9.78
N GLU A 51 -6.47 4.16 9.12
CA GLU A 51 -6.22 5.59 9.00
C GLU A 51 -5.51 5.94 7.69
N THR A 52 -5.79 7.13 7.16
CA THR A 52 -5.13 7.67 5.97
C THR A 52 -4.42 8.98 6.32
N PHE A 53 -3.12 9.02 6.07
CA PHE A 53 -2.26 10.16 6.34
C PHE A 53 -2.11 11.05 5.11
N VAL A 54 -2.00 12.36 5.33
CA VAL A 54 -1.61 13.32 4.28
C VAL A 54 -0.09 13.49 4.36
N LEU A 55 0.63 12.92 3.40
CA LEU A 55 2.09 12.98 3.32
C LEU A 55 2.59 14.33 2.77
N LEU A 56 1.83 14.89 1.84
CA LEU A 56 2.06 16.21 1.27
C LEU A 56 0.70 16.85 1.03
N SER A 57 0.52 18.06 1.57
CA SER A 57 -0.71 18.84 1.37
C SER A 57 -0.88 19.20 -0.11
N GLY A 58 -2.13 19.21 -0.56
CA GLY A 58 -2.45 19.77 -1.87
C GLY A 58 -2.26 21.29 -1.85
N PHE A 59 -2.07 21.88 -3.02
CA PHE A 59 -1.85 23.31 -3.18
C PHE A 59 -2.50 23.80 -4.47
N HIS A 60 -2.82 25.09 -4.54
CA HIS A 60 -3.14 25.71 -5.81
C HIS A 60 -1.84 26.03 -6.54
N PHE A 61 -1.76 25.69 -7.83
CA PHE A 61 -0.60 25.93 -8.65
C PHE A 61 -0.97 26.94 -9.73
N ASP A 62 -0.52 28.18 -9.56
CA ASP A 62 -0.91 29.32 -10.39
C ASP A 62 -0.16 29.40 -11.72
N ASN A 63 0.97 28.72 -11.87
CA ASN A 63 1.78 28.82 -13.08
C ASN A 63 1.16 28.01 -14.23
N GLU A 64 1.43 28.47 -15.46
CA GLU A 64 1.09 27.73 -16.66
C GLU A 64 2.03 26.54 -16.86
N VAL A 65 1.48 25.42 -17.31
CA VAL A 65 2.26 24.23 -17.66
C VAL A 65 1.72 23.65 -18.95
N TYR A 66 2.50 23.72 -20.03
CA TYR A 66 2.15 23.11 -21.29
C TYR A 66 2.68 21.69 -21.33
N GLU A 67 1.76 20.71 -21.27
CA GLU A 67 2.12 19.29 -21.22
C GLU A 67 1.03 18.40 -21.83
N ARG A 68 1.41 17.17 -22.18
CA ARG A 68 0.48 16.07 -22.48
C ARG A 68 0.09 15.36 -21.18
N GLN A 69 -0.87 14.44 -21.24
CA GLN A 69 -1.20 13.60 -20.08
C GLN A 69 0.00 12.70 -19.72
N SER A 70 0.10 12.26 -18.46
CA SER A 70 1.22 11.44 -17.97
C SER A 70 1.38 10.09 -18.68
N ASN A 71 0.35 9.62 -19.39
CA ASN A 71 0.41 8.43 -20.24
C ASN A 71 0.88 8.72 -21.68
N GLY A 72 1.35 9.95 -21.95
CA GLY A 72 1.79 10.43 -23.27
C GLY A 72 0.68 10.81 -24.24
N LYS A 73 -0.60 10.70 -23.84
CA LYS A 73 -1.76 10.94 -24.70
C LYS A 73 -2.30 12.37 -24.60
N GLY A 74 -3.13 12.73 -25.57
CA GLY A 74 -3.86 14.00 -25.63
C GLY A 74 -3.00 15.19 -26.10
N ASP A 75 -3.66 16.35 -26.22
CA ASP A 75 -3.04 17.55 -26.76
C ASP A 75 -2.03 18.17 -25.80
N TYR A 76 -0.97 18.75 -26.39
CA TYR A 76 0.00 19.61 -25.73
C TYR A 76 -0.61 21.00 -25.54
N LYS A 77 -1.11 21.26 -24.33
CA LYS A 77 -1.80 22.52 -23.98
C LYS A 77 -1.56 22.85 -22.51
N ASN A 78 -1.92 24.07 -22.12
CA ASN A 78 -1.83 24.47 -20.72
C ASN A 78 -2.74 23.58 -19.85
N ARG A 79 -2.12 22.95 -18.84
CA ARG A 79 -2.70 22.09 -17.82
C ARG A 79 -2.24 22.50 -16.41
N GLY A 80 -1.59 23.67 -16.29
CA GLY A 80 -1.30 24.34 -15.02
C GLY A 80 -2.53 25.05 -14.46
N GLN A 81 -2.32 26.11 -13.67
CA GLN A 81 -3.39 26.99 -13.17
C GLN A 81 -4.55 26.25 -12.51
N LYS A 82 -4.23 25.25 -11.68
CA LYS A 82 -5.21 24.36 -11.08
C LYS A 82 -4.77 23.87 -9.71
N ARG A 83 -5.72 23.28 -8.99
CA ARG A 83 -5.43 22.59 -7.73
C ARG A 83 -4.67 21.29 -7.97
N ILE A 84 -3.51 21.16 -7.33
CA ILE A 84 -2.77 19.91 -7.19
C ILE A 84 -3.27 19.18 -5.95
N LEU A 85 -3.63 17.90 -6.13
CA LEU A 85 -4.18 17.08 -5.05
C LEU A 85 -3.09 16.66 -4.06
N PRO A 86 -3.45 16.47 -2.77
CA PRO A 86 -2.51 15.96 -1.77
C PRO A 86 -2.02 14.55 -2.10
N ILE A 87 -0.82 14.22 -1.64
CA ILE A 87 -0.34 12.84 -1.58
C ILE A 87 -0.84 12.23 -0.28
N LYS A 88 -1.74 11.26 -0.38
CA LYS A 88 -2.24 10.50 0.76
C LYS A 88 -1.61 9.11 0.84
N TYR A 89 -1.58 8.54 2.04
CA TYR A 89 -1.03 7.22 2.29
C TYR A 89 -1.80 6.50 3.40
N THR A 90 -2.23 5.28 3.13
CA THR A 90 -3.00 4.43 4.04
C THR A 90 -2.15 3.18 4.24
N PRO A 91 -1.49 3.00 5.40
CA PRO A 91 -0.78 1.76 5.67
C PRO A 91 -1.75 0.59 5.86
N ASP A 92 -1.32 -0.62 5.54
CA ASP A 92 -2.19 -1.79 5.61
C ASP A 92 -2.73 -2.08 7.02
N PHE A 93 -1.89 -2.04 8.06
CA PHE A 93 -2.31 -2.31 9.44
C PHE A 93 -1.73 -1.31 10.45
N ILE A 94 -2.57 -0.88 11.38
CA ILE A 94 -2.20 0.03 12.48
C ILE A 94 -2.50 -0.66 13.82
N GLY A 95 -1.45 -0.92 14.60
CA GLY A 95 -1.54 -1.37 15.99
C GLY A 95 -1.25 -0.23 16.97
N ASP A 96 -1.23 -0.53 18.27
CA ASP A 96 -1.01 0.47 19.32
C ASP A 96 0.40 1.06 19.28
N ASP A 97 1.41 0.23 19.00
CA ASP A 97 2.83 0.54 19.07
C ASP A 97 3.58 0.29 17.73
N PHE A 98 2.84 -0.06 16.68
CA PHE A 98 3.41 -0.40 15.38
C PHE A 98 2.47 -0.08 14.20
N ILE A 99 3.07 0.03 13.02
CA ILE A 99 2.37 0.08 11.73
C ILE A 99 3.02 -0.94 10.79
N ILE A 100 2.20 -1.68 10.04
CA ILE A 100 2.64 -2.68 9.05
C ILE A 100 2.17 -2.24 7.66
N GLU A 101 3.11 -2.21 6.72
CA GLU A 101 2.86 -2.07 5.29
C GLU A 101 3.34 -3.34 4.57
N THR A 102 2.43 -4.20 4.14
CA THR A 102 2.80 -5.37 3.36
C THR A 102 3.16 -4.96 1.93
N LYS A 103 4.30 -5.42 1.42
CA LYS A 103 4.73 -5.04 0.07
C LYS A 103 5.54 -6.11 -0.65
N GLY A 104 4.86 -6.95 -1.44
CA GLY A 104 5.53 -7.96 -2.26
C GLY A 104 6.34 -7.39 -3.42
N ARG A 105 5.68 -6.68 -4.35
CA ARG A 105 6.36 -6.02 -5.49
C ARG A 105 6.15 -4.51 -5.43
N ALA A 106 7.24 -3.76 -5.24
CA ALA A 106 7.18 -2.31 -5.28
C ALA A 106 6.95 -1.80 -6.71
N ASN A 107 6.09 -0.80 -6.85
CA ASN A 107 6.01 0.02 -8.06
C ASN A 107 6.94 1.25 -7.92
N GLU A 108 7.16 1.98 -8.99
CA GLU A 108 8.09 3.13 -9.01
C GLU A 108 7.72 4.24 -8.00
N SER A 109 6.43 4.41 -7.70
CA SER A 109 5.96 5.43 -6.75
C SER A 109 6.13 5.04 -5.28
N PHE A 110 6.21 3.74 -4.98
CA PHE A 110 6.22 3.25 -3.60
C PHE A 110 7.43 3.75 -2.79
N PRO A 111 8.68 3.68 -3.28
CA PRO A 111 9.84 4.19 -2.54
C PRO A 111 9.69 5.64 -2.10
N MET A 112 9.11 6.50 -2.94
CA MET A 112 8.87 7.91 -2.62
C MET A 112 7.79 8.09 -1.55
N ARG A 113 6.65 7.41 -1.67
CA ARG A 113 5.59 7.46 -0.65
C ARG A 113 6.08 6.89 0.68
N TRP A 114 6.82 5.79 0.66
CA TRP A 114 7.39 5.20 1.86
C TRP A 114 8.41 6.12 2.53
N LYS A 115 9.25 6.81 1.74
CA LYS A 115 10.19 7.81 2.27
C LYS A 115 9.47 8.97 2.96
N LEU A 116 8.41 9.51 2.35
CA LEU A 116 7.59 10.58 2.93
C LEU A 116 6.84 10.10 4.18
N PHE A 117 6.29 8.89 4.15
CA PHE A 117 5.61 8.32 5.32
C PHE A 117 6.57 8.12 6.49
N LYS A 118 7.76 7.57 6.27
CA LYS A 118 8.81 7.48 7.31
C LYS A 118 9.15 8.84 7.90
N ARG A 119 9.19 9.91 7.09
CA ARG A 119 9.42 11.27 7.58
C ARG A 119 8.28 11.73 8.50
N LEU A 120 7.03 11.44 8.14
CA LEU A 120 5.87 11.75 8.97
C LEU A 120 5.91 11.01 10.30
N VAL A 121 6.15 9.69 10.27
CA VAL A 121 6.23 8.85 11.48
C VAL A 121 7.38 9.30 12.39
N MET A 122 8.56 9.58 11.83
CA MET A 122 9.69 10.09 12.59
C MET A 122 9.36 11.39 13.35
N ASN A 123 8.55 12.27 12.76
CA ASN A 123 8.22 13.57 13.34
C ASN A 123 7.03 13.54 14.31
N GLN A 124 6.02 12.71 14.04
CA GLN A 124 4.73 12.73 14.75
C GLN A 124 4.53 11.52 15.67
N PHE A 125 5.20 10.40 15.37
CA PHE A 125 4.99 9.11 16.02
C PHE A 125 6.34 8.42 16.36
N PRO A 126 7.23 9.07 17.12
CA PRO A 126 8.60 8.60 17.32
C PRO A 126 8.71 7.24 18.04
N SER A 127 7.68 6.82 18.77
CA SER A 127 7.61 5.53 19.46
C SER A 127 7.10 4.38 18.57
N ILE A 128 6.53 4.68 17.40
CA ILE A 128 5.92 3.68 16.52
C ILE A 128 6.97 2.91 15.74
N THR A 129 6.82 1.59 15.72
CA THR A 129 7.69 0.70 14.92
C THR A 129 7.08 0.44 13.55
N LEU A 130 7.86 0.62 12.49
CA LEU A 130 7.42 0.32 11.12
C LEU A 130 7.91 -1.04 10.67
N TYR A 131 6.98 -1.89 10.23
CA TYR A 131 7.26 -3.18 9.60
C TYR A 131 6.83 -3.18 8.14
N LYS A 132 7.64 -3.80 7.27
CA LYS A 132 7.36 -3.86 5.82
C LYS A 132 7.57 -5.26 5.22
N PRO A 133 6.79 -6.27 5.64
CA PRO A 133 6.97 -7.65 5.17
C PRO A 133 6.62 -7.80 3.68
N GLN A 134 7.41 -8.58 2.96
CA GLN A 134 7.29 -8.77 1.51
C GLN A 134 6.76 -10.16 1.13
N ASN A 135 6.79 -11.09 2.06
CA ASN A 135 6.38 -12.48 1.89
C ASN A 135 5.88 -13.05 3.23
N GLN A 136 5.29 -14.25 3.19
CA GLN A 136 4.70 -14.89 4.38
C GLN A 136 5.72 -15.12 5.50
N LYS A 137 6.96 -15.50 5.18
CA LYS A 137 8.02 -15.70 6.18
C LYS A 137 8.35 -14.39 6.91
N GLU A 138 8.38 -13.27 6.19
CA GLU A 138 8.57 -11.94 6.80
C GLU A 138 7.34 -11.49 7.61
N CYS A 139 6.13 -11.91 7.25
CA CYS A 139 4.94 -11.70 8.09
C CYS A 139 5.10 -12.44 9.42
N ASP A 140 5.50 -13.71 9.39
CA ASP A 140 5.75 -14.50 10.61
C ASP A 140 6.86 -13.88 11.47
N GLU A 141 7.93 -13.40 10.84
CA GLU A 141 9.01 -12.69 11.54
C GLU A 141 8.52 -11.37 12.15
N THR A 142 7.65 -10.64 11.45
CA THR A 142 7.04 -9.41 11.97
C THR A 142 6.26 -9.69 13.26
N ILE A 143 5.49 -10.79 13.29
CA ILE A 143 4.79 -11.23 14.50
C ILE A 143 5.79 -11.53 15.63
N ARG A 144 6.86 -12.27 15.34
CA ARG A 144 7.92 -12.58 16.32
C ARG A 144 8.53 -11.32 16.92
N LEU A 145 8.85 -10.33 16.08
CA LEU A 145 9.42 -9.05 16.52
C LEU A 145 8.46 -8.27 17.42
N ILE A 146 7.17 -8.20 17.07
CA ILE A 146 6.15 -7.53 17.88
C ILE A 146 6.03 -8.21 19.25
N LEU A 147 5.95 -9.54 19.29
CA LEU A 147 5.84 -10.29 20.54
C LEU A 147 7.09 -10.14 21.43
N ASN A 148 8.28 -10.18 20.84
CA ASN A 148 9.53 -9.97 21.58
C ASN A 148 9.60 -8.57 22.20
N LYS A 149 9.17 -7.54 21.46
CA LYS A 149 9.15 -6.16 21.95
C LYS A 149 8.19 -5.93 23.11
N ARG A 150 7.13 -6.73 23.23
CA ARG A 150 6.16 -6.67 24.36
C ARG A 150 6.60 -7.43 25.60
N ARG A 151 7.61 -8.29 25.48
CA ARG A 151 8.16 -9.08 26.59
C ARG A 151 9.30 -8.37 27.33
N GLY A 152 9.99 -7.46 26.65
CA GLY A 152 11.00 -6.57 27.24
C GLY A 152 10.38 -5.25 27.67
#